data_AF-A0A1I1BV61-F1
#
_entry.id   AF-A0A1I1BV61-F1
#
_cell.length_a   1.000
_cell.length_b   1.000
_cell.length_c   1.000
_cell.angle_alpha   90.00
_cell.angle_beta   90.00
_cell.angle_gamma   90.00
#
_symmetry.space_group_name_H-M   'P 1'
#
loop_
_entity.id
_entity.type
_entity.pdbx_description
1 polymer ?
#
loop_
_entity_poly.entity_id
_entity_poly.type
_entity_poly.pdbx_seq_one_letter_code
_entity_poly.pdbx_strand_id
1 'polypeptide(L)' 'MCQRAVCSTCGKATYTGCGRHVEQVLAGVPVSRRCQCQPGQDGSERKWWKVFGRR' A
#
# COMPACT_ATOMS: atom_id res chain seq x y z
N MET A 1 9.51 -7.46 13.58
CA MET A 1 10.82 -6.93 13.12
C MET A 1 10.63 -6.31 11.75
N CYS A 2 11.11 -5.09 11.52
CA CYS A 2 10.96 -4.42 10.23
C CYS A 2 12.16 -4.76 9.35
N GLN A 3 11.92 -5.21 8.11
CA GLN A 3 12.99 -5.58 7.18
C GLN A 3 12.62 -5.18 5.74
N ARG A 4 13.64 -5.04 4.89
CA ARG A 4 13.47 -4.89 3.45
C ARG A 4 13.02 -6.23 2.87
N ALA A 5 11.99 -6.20 2.04
CA ALA A 5 11.50 -7.36 1.31
C ALA A 5 11.30 -6.97 -0.16
N VAL A 6 11.06 -7.95 -1.02
CA VAL A 6 10.69 -7.71 -2.42
C VAL A 6 9.20 -7.99 -2.57
N CYS A 7 8.48 -7.09 -3.23
CA CYS A 7 7.07 -7.30 -3.50
C CYS A 7 6.91 -8.42 -4.53
N SER A 8 6.20 -9.49 -4.19
CA SER A 8 5.94 -10.60 -5.13
C SER A 8 5.07 -10.19 -6.32
N THR A 9 4.31 -9.09 -6.20
CA THR A 9 3.41 -8.60 -7.26
C THR A 9 4.12 -7.78 -8.33
N CYS A 10 5.08 -6.95 -7.93
CA CYS A 10 5.75 -6.02 -8.85
C CYS A 10 7.28 -6.18 -8.91
N GLY A 11 7.88 -7.04 -8.09
CA GLY A 11 9.32 -7.27 -8.03
C GLY A 11 10.14 -6.09 -7.47
N LYS A 12 9.49 -5.04 -6.98
CA LYS A 12 10.15 -3.83 -6.43
C LYS A 12 10.48 -3.98 -4.94
N ALA A 13 11.41 -3.15 -4.47
CA ALA A 13 11.79 -3.11 -3.06
C ALA A 13 10.63 -2.58 -2.21
N THR A 14 10.21 -3.38 -1.24
CA THR A 14 9.16 -3.08 -0.27
C THR A 14 9.69 -3.26 1.15
N TYR A 15 8.87 -2.96 2.14
CA TYR A 15 9.15 -3.27 3.54
C TYR A 15 8.12 -4.26 4.07
N THR A 16 8.52 -5.07 5.03
CA THR A 16 7.61 -5.91 5.83
C THR A 16 7.81 -5.55 7.29
N GLY A 17 6.71 -5.31 8.01
CA GLY A 17 6.74 -4.91 9.41
C GLY A 17 5.68 -3.89 9.77
N CYS A 18 5.81 -3.27 10.94
CA CYS A 18 4.78 -2.41 11.55
C CYS A 18 4.68 -0.98 10.96
N GLY A 19 5.27 -0.69 9.80
CA GLY A 19 5.12 0.60 9.12
C GLY A 19 5.83 1.81 9.78
N ARG A 20 6.20 1.70 11.05
CA ARG A 20 6.91 2.77 11.78
C ARG A 20 8.36 2.99 11.34
N HIS A 21 8.98 1.98 10.75
CA HIS A 21 10.39 2.05 10.33
C HIS A 21 10.55 2.11 8.81
N VAL A 22 9.51 2.50 8.06
CA VAL A 22 9.52 2.50 6.59
C VAL A 22 10.60 3.40 6.02
N GLU A 23 10.72 4.61 6.58
CA GLU A 23 11.72 5.61 6.15
C GLU A 23 13.15 5.09 6.35
N GLN A 24 13.44 4.46 7.50
CA GLN A 24 14.75 3.84 7.77
C GLN A 24 14.98 2.58 6.92
N VAL A 25 13.95 1.75 6.77
CA VAL A 25 14.02 0.51 5.98
C VAL A 25 14.20 0.85 4.50
N LEU A 26 13.63 1.94 3.98
CA LEU A 26 13.78 2.36 2.59
C LEU A 26 14.83 3.47 2.39
N ALA A 27 15.63 3.78 3.41
CA ALA A 27 16.71 4.76 3.32
C ALA A 27 17.70 4.37 2.21
N GLY A 28 17.83 5.22 1.19
CA GLY A 28 18.67 4.97 0.00
C GLY A 28 17.99 4.19 -1.14
N VAL A 29 16.73 3.77 -1.00
CA VAL A 29 15.96 3.21 -2.12
C VAL A 29 15.33 4.38 -2.90
N PRO A 30 15.71 4.59 -4.18
CA PRO A 30 15.10 5.64 -5.01
C PRO A 30 13.64 5.32 -5.29
N VAL A 31 12.82 6.36 -5.48
CA VAL A 31 11.35 6.24 -5.63
C VAL A 31 10.97 5.26 -6.76
N SER A 32 11.69 5.26 -7.89
CA SER A 32 11.45 4.31 -9.00
C SER A 32 11.53 2.84 -8.60
N ARG A 33 12.35 2.50 -7.58
CA ARG A 33 12.55 1.14 -7.10
C ARG A 33 11.72 0.80 -5.85
N ARG A 34 10.97 1.75 -5.30
CA ARG A 34 10.04 1.50 -4.20
C ARG A 34 8.77 0.85 -4.75
N CYS A 35 8.24 -0.10 -4.00
CA CYS A 35 6.94 -0.68 -4.27
C CYS A 35 5.85 0.41 -4.11
N GLN A 36 5.08 0.63 -5.18
CA GLN A 36 3.97 1.59 -5.19
C GLN A 36 2.61 0.88 -5.20
N CYS A 37 2.58 -0.44 -4.99
CA CYS A 37 1.33 -1.18 -4.89
C CYS A 37 0.54 -0.63 -3.70
N GLN A 38 -0.56 0.08 -3.95
CA GLN A 38 -1.46 0.51 -2.88
C GLN A 38 -2.04 -0.74 -2.20
N PRO A 39 -1.84 -0.92 -0.88
CA PRO A 39 -2.62 -1.87 -0.13
C PRO A 39 -4.04 -1.32 -0.02
N GLY A 40 -5.01 -1.93 -0.71
CA GLY A 40 -6.43 -1.61 -0.52
C GLY A 40 -6.80 -0.15 -0.79
N GLN A 41 -6.92 0.22 -2.07
CA GLN A 41 -7.76 1.35 -2.44
C GLN A 41 -9.23 0.92 -2.36
N ASP A 42 -9.69 0.64 -1.15
CA ASP A 42 -11.09 0.53 -0.76
C ASP A 42 -11.56 1.93 -0.31
N GLY A 43 -11.38 2.89 -1.21
CA GLY A 43 -12.05 4.18 -1.14
C GLY A 43 -13.55 3.95 -1.30
N SER A 44 -14.25 3.73 -0.18
CA SER A 44 -15.32 4.58 0.34
C SER A 44 -16.12 5.44 -0.68
N GLU A 45 -16.45 4.93 -1.85
CA GLU A 45 -17.30 5.65 -2.80
C GLU A 45 -18.27 4.69 -3.53
N ARG A 46 -19.57 4.90 -3.27
CA ARG A 46 -20.71 4.53 -4.13
C ARG A 46 -21.41 3.18 -3.91
N LYS A 47 -21.46 2.62 -2.69
CA LYS A 47 -22.42 1.54 -2.35
C LYS A 47 -23.46 1.89 -1.28
N TRP A 48 -23.68 3.17 -1.00
CA TRP A 48 -24.74 3.60 -0.08
C TRP A 48 -25.98 4.16 -0.80
N TRP A 49 -25.83 4.66 -2.02
CA TRP A 49 -26.92 5.29 -2.79
C TRP A 49 -27.91 4.30 -3.40
N LYS A 50 -27.72 2.99 -3.20
CA LYS A 50 -28.55 1.93 -3.81
C LYS A 50 -29.64 1.36 -2.88
N VAL A 51 -29.73 1.83 -1.64
CA VAL A 51 -30.67 1.28 -0.64
C VAL A 51 -31.78 2.25 -0.21
N PHE A 52 -31.61 3.57 -0.32
CA PHE A 52 -32.57 4.55 0.22
C PHE A 52 -33.12 5.54 -0.82
N GLY A 53 -33.49 5.08 -2.03
CA GLY A 53 -33.89 6.03 -3.07
C GLY A 53 -34.64 5.47 -4.27
N ARG A 54 -35.66 4.63 -4.07
CA ARG A 54 -36.69 4.50 -5.11
C ARG A 54 -38.05 4.13 -4.53
N ARG A 55 -38.97 5.07 -4.72
CA ARG A 55 -40.42 4.88 -4.79
C ARG A 55 -40.76 3.79 -5.81
#